data_AF-A0A1F3B7G1-F1
#
_entry.id   AF-A0A1F3B7G1-F1
#
_cell.length_a   1.000
_cell.length_b   1.000
_cell.length_c   1.000
_cell.angle_alpha   90.00
_cell.angle_beta   90.00
_cell.angle_gamma   90.00
#
_symmetry.space_group_name_H-M   'P 1'
#
loop_
_entity.id
_entity.type
_entity.pdbx_description
1 polymer ?
#
loop_
_entity_poly.entity_id
_entity_poly.type
_entity_poly.pdbx_seq_one_letter_code
_entity_poly.pdbx_strand_id
1 'polypeptide(L)'
;MGQVVGYSHFYDGTQWVDRAFIWEEAAGMVELPTFGAKTSGAVAINNSGQIAGWIRGEDEVARSVLWNPIPELASLLALFTGMAGIGALVCRRRNAT
;
A
#
# COMPACT_ATOMS: atom_id res chain seq x y z
N MET A 1 3.88 17.90 1.61
CA MET A 1 3.00 16.89 2.22
C MET A 1 3.89 15.72 2.61
N GLY A 2 3.84 15.30 3.88
CA GLY A 2 4.69 14.24 4.41
C GLY A 2 3.89 12.96 4.59
N GLN A 3 4.47 11.82 4.21
CA GLN A 3 3.97 10.50 4.57
C GLN A 3 4.73 10.02 5.80
N VAL A 4 4.02 9.39 6.74
CA VAL A 4 4.62 8.79 7.92
C VAL A 4 4.24 7.33 7.95
N VAL A 5 5.19 6.44 8.25
CA VAL A 5 4.91 5.02 8.42
C VAL A 5 5.25 4.58 9.83
N GLY A 6 4.58 3.53 10.28
CA GLY A 6 4.83 2.96 11.59
C GLY A 6 3.96 1.73 11.82
N TYR A 7 3.71 1.45 13.10
CA TYR A 7 2.77 0.41 13.50
C TYR A 7 1.98 0.84 14.73
N SER A 8 0.73 0.38 14.80
CA SER A 8 -0.13 0.54 15.96
C SER A 8 -0.09 -0.73 16.80
N HIS A 9 0.09 -0.60 18.11
CA HIS A 9 0.02 -1.70 19.07
C HIS A 9 -1.34 -1.68 19.78
N PHE A 10 -2.17 -2.70 19.57
CA PHE A 10 -3.50 -2.75 20.18
C PHE A 10 -3.96 -4.19 20.44
N TYR A 11 -5.00 -4.32 21.27
CA TYR A 11 -5.62 -5.59 21.58
C TYR A 11 -6.75 -5.90 20.57
N ASP A 12 -6.65 -7.00 19.83
CA ASP A 12 -7.62 -7.39 18.78
C ASP A 12 -8.86 -8.12 19.31
N GLY A 13 -8.98 -8.23 20.64
CA GLY A 13 -10.01 -9.03 21.32
C GLY A 13 -9.53 -10.41 21.74
N THR A 14 -8.40 -10.88 21.23
CA THR A 14 -7.77 -12.16 21.60
C THR A 14 -6.36 -11.96 22.13
N GLN A 15 -5.58 -11.05 21.55
CA GLN A 15 -4.18 -10.81 21.89
C GLN A 15 -3.73 -9.40 21.50
N TRP A 16 -2.53 -9.04 21.97
CA TRP A 16 -1.86 -7.82 21.52
C TRP A 16 -1.20 -8.06 20.16
N VAL A 17 -1.48 -7.19 19.19
CA VAL A 17 -0.96 -7.27 17.83
C VAL A 17 -0.40 -5.92 17.38
N ASP A 18 0.58 -5.96 16.48
CA ASP A 18 1.06 -4.78 15.76
C ASP A 18 0.47 -4.78 14.35
N ARG A 19 0.00 -3.61 13.89
CA ARG A 19 -0.46 -3.40 12.52
C ARG A 19 0.31 -2.28 11.88
N ALA A 20 0.95 -2.57 10.75
CA ALA A 20 1.66 -1.58 9.96
C ALA A 20 0.66 -0.58 9.37
N PHE A 21 1.00 0.71 9.40
CA PHE A 21 0.18 1.76 8.80
C PHE A 21 1.04 2.75 8.02
N ILE A 22 0.39 3.44 7.09
CA ILE A 22 0.85 4.69 6.49
C ILE A 22 -0.13 5.79 6.87
N TRP A 23 0.40 6.96 7.27
CA TRP A 23 -0.38 8.16 7.46
C TRP A 23 -0.11 9.13 6.31
N GLU A 24 -1.20 9.65 5.76
CA GLU A 24 -1.18 10.72 4.77
C GLU A 24 -2.12 11.83 5.19
N GLU A 25 -1.73 13.08 4.95
CA GLU A 25 -2.54 14.26 5.34
C GLU A 25 -3.97 14.22 4.76
N ALA A 26 -4.14 13.71 3.54
CA ALA A 26 -5.43 13.63 2.85
C ALA A 26 -6.29 12.43 3.27
N ALA A 27 -5.69 11.33 3.73
CA ALA A 27 -6.37 10.06 3.98
C ALA A 27 -6.39 9.64 5.47
N GLY A 28 -5.60 10.32 6.31
CA GLY A 28 -5.36 9.89 7.68
C GLY A 28 -4.51 8.62 7.74
N MET A 29 -4.73 7.79 8.78
CA MET A 29 -4.06 6.50 8.92
C MET A 29 -4.74 5.44 8.05
N VAL A 30 -3.96 4.79 7.20
CA VAL A 30 -4.36 3.68 6.35
C VAL A 30 -3.54 2.46 6.74
N GLU A 31 -4.21 1.36 7.05
CA GLU A 31 -3.55 0.10 7.40
C GLU A 31 -2.90 -0.54 6.15
N LEU A 32 -1.68 -1.07 6.31
CA LEU A 32 -0.98 -1.77 5.24
C LEU A 32 -1.36 -3.25 5.21
N PRO A 33 -1.43 -3.88 4.02
CA PRO A 33 -1.74 -5.30 3.90
C PRO A 33 -0.76 -6.17 4.71
N THR A 34 -1.29 -7.13 5.48
CA THR A 34 -0.47 -8.01 6.32
C THR A 34 0.00 -9.28 5.61
N PHE A 35 -0.42 -9.51 4.36
CA PHE A 35 -0.13 -10.73 3.58
C PHE A 35 -0.51 -12.04 4.30
N GLY A 36 -1.56 -12.00 5.13
CA GLY A 36 -2.00 -13.14 5.93
C GLY A 36 -1.19 -13.35 7.22
N ALA A 37 -0.22 -12.47 7.51
CA ALA A 37 0.48 -12.48 8.79
C ALA A 37 -0.39 -11.88 9.90
N LYS A 38 -0.12 -12.32 11.13
CA LYS A 38 -0.85 -11.92 12.33
C LYS A 38 -0.46 -10.51 12.79
N THR A 39 0.83 -10.21 12.72
CA THR A 39 1.38 -8.90 13.10
C THR A 39 2.31 -8.38 12.02
N SER A 40 2.40 -7.06 11.90
CA SER A 40 3.20 -6.36 10.90
C SER A 40 3.69 -5.02 11.41
N GLY A 41 4.83 -4.56 10.91
CA GLY A 41 5.32 -3.22 11.19
C GLY A 41 6.06 -2.60 10.02
N ALA A 42 5.75 -1.34 9.72
CA ALA A 42 6.48 -0.53 8.77
C ALA A 42 7.60 0.25 9.48
N VAL A 43 8.79 0.26 8.88
CA VAL A 43 10.02 0.79 9.48
C VAL A 43 10.54 2.01 8.73
N ALA A 44 10.39 2.04 7.40
CA ALA A 44 10.86 3.14 6.58
C ALA A 44 10.02 3.29 5.31
N ILE A 45 9.93 4.52 4.82
CA ILE A 45 9.33 4.86 3.53
C ILE A 45 10.34 5.69 2.72
N ASN A 46 10.43 5.44 1.41
CA ASN A 46 11.27 6.23 0.50
C ASN A 46 10.44 7.23 -0.31
N ASN A 47 11.11 8.12 -1.04
CA ASN A 47 10.46 9.16 -1.86
C ASN A 47 9.61 8.59 -3.02
N SER A 48 9.75 7.31 -3.34
CA SER A 48 8.89 6.63 -4.33
C SER A 48 7.65 6.01 -3.70
N GLY A 49 7.42 6.21 -2.39
CA GLY A 49 6.30 5.64 -1.65
C GLY A 49 6.45 4.15 -1.31
N GLN A 50 7.64 3.57 -1.52
CA GLN A 50 7.89 2.17 -1.15
C GLN A 50 8.17 2.10 0.34
N ILE A 51 7.57 1.13 1.00
CA ILE A 51 7.63 0.97 2.45
C ILE A 51 8.35 -0.34 2.75
N ALA A 52 9.39 -0.27 3.56
CA ALA A 52 10.09 -1.44 4.08
C ALA A 52 9.66 -1.73 5.51
N GLY A 53 9.57 -3.02 5.84
CA GLY A 53 9.29 -3.44 7.20
C GLY A 53 9.27 -4.95 7.36
N TRP A 54 8.46 -5.41 8.31
CA TRP A 54 8.42 -6.80 8.71
C TRP A 54 6.99 -7.30 8.89
N ILE A 55 6.81 -8.60 8.71
CA ILE A 55 5.60 -9.35 9.04
C ILE A 55 5.97 -10.54 9.90
N ARG A 56 5.07 -10.98 10.78
CA ARG A 56 5.25 -12.19 11.57
C ARG A 56 3.93 -12.97 11.57
N GLY A 57 4.01 -14.20 11.09
CA GLY A 57 2.91 -15.15 11.06
C GLY A 57 2.74 -15.86 12.40
N GLU A 58 2.04 -16.98 12.39
CA GLU A 58 1.85 -17.84 13.56
C GLU A 58 3.13 -18.57 13.99
N ASP A 59 4.07 -18.76 13.06
CA ASP A 59 5.37 -19.39 13.32
C ASP A 59 6.34 -18.49 14.10
N GLU A 60 5.90 -17.28 14.47
CA GLU A 60 6.66 -16.24 15.16
C GLU A 60 7.96 -15.78 14.45
N VAL A 61 8.19 -16.23 13.21
CA VAL A 61 9.35 -15.84 12.43
C VAL A 61 9.06 -14.52 11.73
N ALA A 62 9.84 -13.49 12.10
CA ALA A 62 9.81 -12.21 11.41
C ALA A 62 10.41 -12.34 10.00
N ARG A 63 9.65 -11.94 8.99
CA ARG A 63 10.07 -11.88 7.59
C ARG A 63 10.11 -10.44 7.13
N SER A 64 11.12 -10.09 6.34
CA SER A 64 11.17 -8.79 5.69
C SER A 64 10.12 -8.71 4.60
N VAL A 65 9.54 -7.53 4.45
CA VAL A 65 8.55 -7.26 3.41
C VAL A 65 8.78 -5.87 2.83
N LEU A 66 8.43 -5.73 1.55
CA LEU A 66 8.42 -4.48 0.83
C LEU A 66 7.00 -4.25 0.31
N TRP A 67 6.32 -3.23 0.83
CA TRP A 67 5.09 -2.75 0.24
C TRP A 67 5.44 -1.79 -0.89
N ASN A 68 5.04 -2.15 -2.11
CA ASN A 68 5.04 -1.21 -3.20
C ASN A 68 3.86 -0.24 -3.02
N PRO A 69 4.00 1.01 -3.49
CA PRO A 69 2.90 1.96 -3.48
C PRO A 69 1.68 1.30 -4.08
N ILE A 70 0.59 1.28 -3.33
CA ILE A 70 -0.70 0.86 -3.86
C ILE A 70 -1.06 1.95 -4.88
N PRO A 71 -1.12 1.66 -6.20
CA PRO A 71 -1.42 2.69 -7.20
C PRO A 71 -2.84 3.28 -7.02
N GLU A 72 -3.63 2.68 -6.13
CA GLU A 72 -5.05 2.96 -5.97
C GLU A 72 -5.37 4.29 -5.29
N LEU A 73 -4.55 4.91 -4.43
CA LEU A 73 -4.95 6.25 -3.92
C LEU A 73 -4.90 7.34 -5.02
N ALA A 74 -3.95 7.24 -5.95
CA ALA A 74 -3.92 8.08 -7.14
C ALA A 74 -4.89 7.61 -8.23
N SER A 75 -5.10 6.30 -8.38
CA SER A 75 -5.97 5.71 -9.43
C SER A 75 -7.45 5.72 -9.07
N LEU A 76 -7.82 5.62 -7.78
CA LEU A 76 -9.19 5.71 -7.28
C LEU A 76 -9.75 7.11 -7.48
N LEU A 77 -8.94 8.15 -7.23
CA LEU A 77 -9.30 9.54 -7.55
C LEU A 77 -9.32 9.80 -9.07
N ALA A 78 -8.46 9.13 -9.85
CA ALA A 78 -8.52 9.17 -11.32
C ALA A 78 -9.78 8.47 -11.88
N LEU A 79 -10.32 7.45 -11.20
CA LEU A 79 -11.59 6.81 -11.57
C LEU A 79 -12.81 7.71 -11.31
N PHE A 80 -12.76 8.58 -10.29
CA PHE A 80 -13.82 9.57 -10.05
C PHE A 80 -13.72 10.83 -10.92
N THR A 81 -12.55 11.09 -11.52
CA THR A 81 -12.34 12.23 -12.45
C THR A 81 -12.25 11.82 -13.92
N GLY A 82 -12.15 10.51 -14.20
CA GLY A 82 -11.84 9.94 -15.52
C GLY A 82 -13.00 9.20 -16.20
N MET A 83 -14.26 9.53 -15.89
CA MET A 83 -15.41 9.20 -16.75
C MET A 83 -15.52 10.21 -17.91
N ALA A 84 -14.44 10.35 -18.69
CA ALA A 84 -14.43 10.96 -20.01
C ALA A 84 -13.25 10.40 -20.82
N GLY A 85 -13.44 9.25 -21.48
CA GLY A 85 -12.57 8.83 -22.58
C GLY A 85 -11.98 7.41 -22.50
N ILE A 86 -12.84 6.40 -22.72
CA ILE A 86 -12.70 5.36 -23.76
C ILE A 86 -11.27 4.88 -24.09
N GLY A 87 -10.99 3.60 -23.79
CA GLY A 87 -10.63 2.61 -24.81
C GLY A 87 -9.23 2.60 -25.43
N ALA A 88 -8.60 1.44 -25.24
CA ALA A 88 -7.66 0.76 -26.15
C ALA A 88 -6.19 1.23 -26.23
N LEU A 89 -5.31 0.42 -25.64
CA LEU A 89 -4.01 0.09 -26.23
C LEU A 89 -4.26 -0.68 -27.54
N VAL A 90 -3.60 -0.31 -28.64
CA VAL A 90 -2.70 -1.16 -29.45
C VAL A 90 -1.96 -0.29 -30.47
N CYS A 91 -0.64 -0.44 -30.44
CA CYS A 91 0.34 0.14 -31.34
C CYS A 91 0.27 -0.55 -32.73
N ARG A 92 0.25 0.20 -33.84
CA ARG A 92 1.37 0.36 -34.81
C ARG A 92 0.88 0.84 -36.20
N ARG A 93 1.57 1.86 -36.73
CA ARG A 93 1.46 2.40 -38.09
C ARG A 93 1.70 1.34 -39.18
N ARG A 94 0.94 1.42 -40.27
CA ARG A 94 1.42 1.25 -41.65
C ARG A 94 0.44 1.83 -42.68
N ASN A 95 0.91 2.84 -43.41
CA ASN A 95 0.32 3.31 -44.67
C ASN A 95 0.65 2.32 -45.79
N ALA A 96 -0.28 2.09 -46.72
CA ALA A 96 -0.11 2.36 -48.17
C ALA A 96 -1.27 1.81 -49.01
N THR A 97 -1.79 2.71 -49.87
CA THR A 97 -2.56 2.58 -51.13
C THR A 97 -3.81 1.72 -51.18
#